data_AF-A0A2V6T9P0-F1
#
_entry.id   AF-A0A2V6T9P0-F1
#
_cell.length_a   1.000
_cell.length_b   1.000
_cell.length_c   1.000
_cell.angle_alpha   90.00
_cell.angle_beta   90.00
_cell.angle_gamma   90.00
#
_symmetry.space_group_name_H-M   'P 1'
#
loop_
_entity.id
_entity.type
_entity.pdbx_description
1 polymer ?
#
loop_
_entity_poly.entity_id
_entity_poly.type
_entity_poly.pdbx_seq_one_letter_code
_entity_poly.pdbx_strand_id
1 'polypeptide(L)'
;MKLVHRAIVGVLALLWALPSESSAQIFLASKPHPDFAVGPLFVIANVRPDLSVTVNISFSLTLRPGAAHATMEQDLFLLWPAEVAEPTAAGPADPTLARGLHDHLVVLSSGRLKLQSRDRTLVGTGQLGEALPEVASYVTVTRQGPLGSQVSPVSYIKIPWTPKLTDPLTVTTLVMPLRGLVTPKRASWVSETFWGRRWILTVGFGDLGPPVMPLYSIYFDNRDRVVRLAREFSQVMATFADSDHLLIDEVEPAAATRRPSRIRAGSEVVALALTPVDGIAPQNMKVQFSYFAGRIAWRPILVSLALLLLTNIGGTIMFGREMFGVARARRRARASAGRLRAEWLTGDDQAAALLGAATYEDVVARWGPPDEDRERLSTPGRRTIVYRAQNNGQAHEVEIEITNGRVTEIERRVHRLVP
;
A
#
# COMPACT_ATOMS: atom_id res chain seq x y z
N MET A 1 -18.36 26.63 -16.91
CA MET A 1 -17.73 25.65 -17.84
C MET A 1 -16.21 25.81 -17.99
N LYS A 2 -15.66 27.02 -18.19
CA LYS A 2 -14.19 27.23 -18.36
C LYS A 2 -13.34 26.83 -17.14
N LEU A 3 -13.86 26.97 -15.92
CA LEU A 3 -13.22 26.53 -14.67
C LEU A 3 -13.17 24.99 -14.55
N VAL A 4 -14.22 24.30 -15.02
CA VAL A 4 -14.29 22.84 -15.01
C VAL A 4 -13.33 22.25 -16.04
N HIS A 5 -13.22 22.85 -17.23
CA HIS A 5 -12.22 22.45 -18.22
C HIS A 5 -10.78 22.69 -17.76
N ARG A 6 -10.50 23.80 -17.06
CA ARG A 6 -9.16 24.06 -16.48
C ARG A 6 -8.82 23.10 -15.33
N ALA A 7 -9.80 22.73 -14.52
CA ALA A 7 -9.63 21.70 -13.48
C ALA A 7 -9.38 20.32 -14.09
N ILE A 8 -10.08 19.96 -15.17
CA ILE A 8 -9.90 18.69 -15.89
C ILE A 8 -8.52 18.63 -16.58
N VAL A 9 -8.07 19.73 -17.21
CA VAL A 9 -6.72 19.82 -17.80
C VAL A 9 -5.63 19.78 -16.73
N GLY A 10 -5.85 20.40 -15.56
CA GLY A 10 -4.94 20.30 -14.42
C GLY A 10 -4.84 18.88 -13.84
N VAL A 11 -5.95 18.14 -13.81
CA VAL A 11 -5.99 16.73 -13.40
C VAL A 11 -5.36 15.81 -14.45
N LEU A 12 -5.55 16.08 -15.74
CA LEU A 12 -4.91 15.34 -16.85
C LEU A 12 -3.40 15.59 -16.93
N ALA A 13 -2.93 16.79 -16.61
CA ALA A 13 -1.50 17.10 -16.50
C ALA A 13 -0.86 16.44 -15.27
N LEU A 14 -1.62 16.22 -14.20
CA LEU A 14 -1.19 15.45 -13.02
C LEU A 14 -1.15 13.92 -13.26
N LEU A 15 -1.84 13.45 -14.31
CA LEU A 15 -1.90 12.04 -14.73
C LEU A 15 -0.79 11.64 -15.71
N TRP A 16 0.07 12.58 -16.16
CA TRP A 16 1.31 12.25 -16.85
C TRP A 16 2.35 11.76 -15.82
N ALA A 17 2.11 10.55 -15.30
CA ALA A 17 3.14 9.79 -14.64
C ALA A 17 4.16 9.39 -15.72
N LEU A 18 5.24 10.18 -15.85
CA LEU A 18 6.43 9.71 -16.56
C LEU A 18 6.83 8.34 -15.96
N PRO A 19 7.19 7.36 -16.80
CA PRO A 19 7.59 6.05 -16.33
C PRO A 19 8.70 6.19 -15.29
N SER A 20 8.65 5.38 -14.23
CA SER A 20 9.77 5.25 -13.30
C SER A 20 11.00 4.85 -14.11
N GLU A 21 11.99 5.72 -14.18
CA GLU A 21 13.24 5.47 -14.88
C GLU A 21 13.91 4.27 -14.21
N SER A 22 13.91 3.12 -14.90
CA SER A 22 14.76 2.00 -14.53
C SER A 22 16.08 2.17 -15.26
N SER A 23 17.16 1.97 -14.53
CA SER A 23 18.48 1.74 -15.10
C SER A 23 19.03 0.49 -14.42
N ALA A 24 19.85 -0.25 -15.14
CA ALA A 24 20.48 -1.49 -14.77
C ALA A 24 21.96 -1.43 -15.13
N GLN A 25 22.70 -2.48 -14.78
CA GLN A 25 24.14 -2.51 -14.93
C GLN A 25 24.61 -2.96 -16.31
N ILE A 26 25.79 -2.50 -16.73
CA ILE A 26 26.51 -2.94 -17.93
C ILE A 26 28.01 -3.07 -17.63
N PHE A 27 28.66 -4.08 -18.23
CA PHE A 27 30.12 -4.21 -18.21
C PHE A 27 30.75 -3.68 -19.50
N LEU A 28 31.85 -2.96 -19.35
CA LEU A 28 32.71 -2.49 -20.42
C LEU A 28 34.12 -3.07 -20.22
N ALA A 29 34.81 -3.35 -21.31
CA ALA A 29 36.21 -3.70 -21.34
C ALA A 29 37.07 -2.43 -21.49
N SER A 30 38.37 -2.54 -21.20
CA SER A 30 39.31 -1.44 -21.48
C SER A 30 39.61 -1.27 -22.97
N LYS A 31 39.64 -2.39 -23.71
CA LYS A 31 39.93 -2.48 -25.14
C LYS A 31 38.63 -2.63 -25.94
N PRO A 32 38.57 -2.07 -27.16
CA PRO A 32 37.42 -2.21 -28.04
C PRO A 32 37.24 -3.66 -28.49
N HIS A 33 35.99 -4.03 -28.81
CA HIS A 33 35.58 -5.33 -29.34
C HIS A 33 36.06 -6.53 -28.49
N PRO A 34 35.61 -6.66 -27.22
CA PRO A 34 36.04 -7.75 -26.37
C PRO A 34 35.60 -9.11 -26.89
N ASP A 35 36.56 -10.02 -27.06
CA ASP A 35 36.36 -11.42 -27.49
C ASP A 35 36.04 -12.37 -26.32
N PHE A 36 35.48 -11.82 -25.26
CA PHE A 36 34.97 -12.55 -24.11
C PHE A 36 33.59 -12.04 -23.70
N ALA A 37 32.97 -12.75 -22.77
CA ALA A 37 31.67 -12.45 -22.22
C ALA A 37 31.71 -12.59 -20.68
N VAL A 38 30.77 -11.97 -19.98
CA VAL A 38 30.59 -12.12 -18.53
C VAL A 38 29.65 -13.29 -18.27
N GLY A 39 30.13 -14.29 -17.55
CA GLY A 39 29.34 -15.46 -17.18
C GLY A 39 30.10 -16.43 -16.27
N PRO A 40 29.44 -17.08 -15.31
CA PRO A 40 28.06 -16.81 -14.87
C PRO A 40 27.97 -15.43 -14.19
N LEU A 41 26.81 -14.77 -14.22
CA LEU A 41 26.59 -13.47 -13.56
C LEU A 41 25.43 -13.57 -12.55
N PHE A 42 25.71 -13.28 -11.28
CA PHE A 42 24.71 -13.21 -10.23
C PHE A 42 24.71 -11.81 -9.60
N VAL A 43 23.55 -11.16 -9.62
CA VAL A 43 23.36 -9.84 -8.99
C VAL A 43 22.39 -10.00 -7.85
N ILE A 44 22.85 -9.87 -6.61
CA ILE A 44 22.05 -10.13 -5.42
C ILE A 44 21.91 -8.83 -4.64
N ALA A 45 20.74 -8.20 -4.71
CA ALA A 45 20.36 -7.05 -3.90
C ALA A 45 19.78 -7.52 -2.56
N ASN A 46 20.47 -7.23 -1.46
CA ASN A 46 20.00 -7.52 -0.11
C ASN A 46 19.33 -6.28 0.46
N VAL A 47 18.01 -6.32 0.62
CA VAL A 47 17.17 -5.22 1.09
C VAL A 47 16.85 -5.41 2.55
N ARG A 48 17.25 -4.45 3.38
CA ARG A 48 16.92 -4.42 4.81
C ARG A 48 15.62 -3.63 5.08
N PRO A 49 14.99 -3.79 6.25
CA PRO A 49 13.78 -3.06 6.61
C PRO A 49 13.96 -1.53 6.67
N ASP A 50 15.17 -1.07 6.95
CA ASP A 50 15.55 0.35 6.90
C ASP A 50 15.78 0.89 5.48
N LEU A 51 15.49 0.06 4.45
CA LEU A 51 15.65 0.34 3.02
C LEU A 51 17.11 0.47 2.58
N SER A 52 18.08 0.20 3.46
CA SER A 52 19.46 0.06 3.04
C SER A 52 19.61 -1.16 2.13
N VAL A 53 20.40 -1.01 1.06
CA VAL A 53 20.64 -2.08 0.10
C VAL A 53 22.13 -2.35 -0.04
N THR A 54 22.50 -3.62 0.10
CA THR A 54 23.83 -4.12 -0.25
C THR A 54 23.71 -5.03 -1.45
N VAL A 55 24.36 -4.68 -2.55
CA VAL A 55 24.43 -5.52 -3.75
C VAL A 55 25.74 -6.30 -3.76
N ASN A 56 25.61 -7.60 -3.99
CA ASN A 56 26.74 -8.49 -4.29
C ASN A 56 26.65 -8.88 -5.77
N ILE A 57 27.67 -8.54 -6.55
CA ILE A 57 27.79 -8.95 -7.95
C ILE A 57 28.85 -10.03 -8.03
N SER A 58 28.43 -11.26 -8.25
CA SER A 58 29.33 -12.39 -8.45
C SER A 58 29.41 -12.72 -9.93
N PHE A 59 30.60 -12.68 -10.51
CA PHE A 59 30.80 -12.94 -11.93
C PHE A 59 32.15 -13.59 -12.26
N SER A 60 32.22 -14.23 -13.42
CA SER A 60 33.45 -14.69 -14.06
C SER A 60 33.45 -14.27 -15.54
N LEU A 61 34.55 -14.49 -16.23
CA LEU A 61 34.70 -14.20 -17.65
C LEU A 61 34.87 -15.50 -18.43
N THR A 62 34.19 -15.55 -19.57
CA THR A 62 34.24 -16.69 -20.50
C THR A 62 34.78 -16.24 -21.84
N LEU A 63 35.73 -16.97 -22.40
CA LEU A 63 36.17 -16.74 -23.77
C LEU A 63 35.03 -16.97 -24.76
N ARG A 64 35.01 -16.17 -25.84
CA ARG A 64 34.26 -16.57 -27.02
C ARG A 64 34.97 -17.74 -27.72
N PRO A 65 34.22 -18.63 -28.39
CA PRO A 65 34.81 -19.69 -29.18
C PRO A 65 35.84 -19.15 -30.18
N GLY A 66 37.06 -19.69 -30.18
CA GLY A 66 38.14 -19.30 -31.08
C GLY A 66 38.97 -18.08 -30.64
N ALA A 67 38.65 -17.45 -29.52
CA ALA A 67 39.41 -16.32 -28.99
C ALA A 67 40.64 -16.76 -28.16
N ALA A 68 41.69 -15.94 -28.16
CA ALA A 68 42.87 -16.18 -27.33
C ALA A 68 42.69 -15.69 -25.89
N HIS A 69 43.20 -16.44 -24.90
CA HIS A 69 43.15 -16.08 -23.48
C HIS A 69 43.73 -14.69 -23.18
N ALA A 70 44.81 -14.30 -23.86
CA ALA A 70 45.46 -13.00 -23.69
C ALA A 70 44.53 -11.79 -23.99
N THR A 71 43.42 -12.00 -24.70
CA THR A 71 42.43 -10.94 -24.95
C THR A 71 41.63 -10.57 -23.70
N MET A 72 41.58 -11.44 -22.70
CA MET A 72 40.88 -11.21 -21.43
C MET A 72 41.69 -10.36 -20.45
N GLU A 73 43.01 -10.30 -20.61
CA GLU A 73 43.93 -9.56 -19.72
C GLU A 73 43.76 -8.04 -19.88
N GLN A 74 42.75 -7.51 -19.20
CA GLN A 74 42.43 -6.09 -19.18
C GLN A 74 41.45 -5.75 -18.06
N ASP A 75 41.47 -4.48 -17.63
CA ASP A 75 40.52 -3.98 -16.64
C ASP A 75 39.10 -3.98 -17.21
N LEU A 76 38.13 -4.15 -16.31
CA LEU A 76 36.72 -4.03 -16.62
C LEU A 76 36.17 -2.76 -15.98
N PHE A 77 35.11 -2.22 -16.57
CA PHE A 77 34.35 -1.13 -15.99
C PHE A 77 32.89 -1.54 -15.85
N LEU A 78 32.32 -1.27 -14.70
CA LEU A 78 30.91 -1.53 -14.40
C LEU A 78 30.19 -0.18 -14.33
N LEU A 79 29.19 -0.05 -15.21
CA LEU A 79 28.20 1.03 -15.18
C LEU A 79 27.10 0.63 -14.20
N TRP A 80 26.90 1.37 -13.11
CA TRP A 80 25.95 1.02 -12.07
C TRP A 80 24.88 2.11 -11.83
N PRO A 81 23.58 1.76 -11.81
CA PRO A 81 22.44 2.70 -11.80
C PRO A 81 22.05 3.24 -10.41
N ALA A 82 23.02 3.38 -9.51
CA ALA A 82 22.81 3.97 -8.20
C ALA A 82 24.12 4.53 -7.65
N GLU A 83 24.04 5.33 -6.58
CA GLU A 83 25.20 5.81 -5.86
C GLU A 83 25.75 4.72 -4.93
N VAL A 84 27.07 4.55 -4.91
CA VAL A 84 27.77 3.81 -3.84
C VAL A 84 27.72 4.63 -2.55
N ALA A 85 27.06 4.08 -1.53
CA ALA A 85 26.81 4.78 -0.27
C ALA A 85 28.09 5.02 0.53
N GLU A 86 28.98 4.02 0.58
CA GLU A 86 30.24 4.09 1.31
C GLU A 86 31.33 3.20 0.68
N PRO A 87 32.61 3.59 0.76
CA PRO A 87 33.72 2.74 0.35
C PRO A 87 33.82 1.49 1.23
N THR A 88 34.17 0.35 0.63
CA THR A 88 34.41 -0.90 1.38
C THR A 88 35.90 -1.21 1.56
N ALA A 89 36.79 -0.45 0.90
CA ALA A 89 38.25 -0.52 1.03
C ALA A 89 38.87 0.86 1.32
N ALA A 90 40.03 0.86 1.98
CA ALA A 90 40.75 2.08 2.32
C ALA A 90 41.51 2.66 1.11
N GLY A 91 41.68 3.99 1.12
CA GLY A 91 42.47 4.74 0.13
C GLY A 91 41.63 5.49 -0.92
N PRO A 92 42.23 6.47 -1.61
CA PRO A 92 41.54 7.27 -2.61
C PRO A 92 41.27 6.46 -3.89
N ALA A 93 40.21 6.79 -4.61
CA ALA A 93 39.95 6.22 -5.94
C ALA A 93 41.12 6.45 -6.90
N ASP A 94 41.26 5.57 -7.90
CA ASP A 94 42.19 5.78 -9.01
C ASP A 94 41.93 7.15 -9.69
N PRO A 95 42.91 8.08 -9.70
CA PRO A 95 42.73 9.41 -10.26
C PRO A 95 42.56 9.40 -11.78
N THR A 96 42.88 8.30 -12.47
CA THR A 96 42.61 8.16 -13.92
C THR A 96 41.12 7.98 -14.20
N LEU A 97 40.37 7.43 -13.24
CA LEU A 97 38.94 7.16 -13.39
C LEU A 97 38.13 8.46 -13.50
N ALA A 98 38.44 9.45 -12.67
CA ALA A 98 37.81 10.75 -12.71
C ALA A 98 38.22 11.56 -13.95
N ARG A 99 39.49 11.46 -14.37
CA ARG A 99 40.01 12.15 -15.57
C ARG A 99 39.44 11.63 -16.88
N GLY A 100 39.04 10.36 -16.92
CA GLY A 100 38.41 9.77 -18.10
C GLY A 100 36.96 10.16 -18.31
N LEU A 101 36.36 10.92 -17.39
CA LEU A 101 34.98 11.39 -17.50
C LEU A 101 34.94 12.74 -18.22
N HIS A 102 33.93 12.90 -19.08
CA HIS A 102 33.75 14.08 -19.92
C HIS A 102 33.30 15.33 -19.14
N ASP A 103 33.49 16.49 -19.76
CA ASP A 103 33.17 17.81 -19.19
C ASP A 103 31.71 17.95 -18.73
N HIS A 104 30.78 17.19 -19.33
CA HIS A 104 29.34 17.22 -19.00
C HIS A 104 28.97 16.40 -17.76
N LEU A 105 29.93 15.79 -17.07
CA LEU A 105 29.75 15.01 -15.85
C LEU A 105 30.45 15.66 -14.66
N VAL A 106 29.83 15.56 -13.49
CA VAL A 106 30.38 16.06 -12.22
C VAL A 106 30.52 14.90 -11.26
N VAL A 107 31.74 14.72 -10.71
CA VAL A 107 32.02 13.71 -9.69
C VAL A 107 31.48 14.20 -8.34
N LEU A 108 30.61 13.41 -7.72
CA LEU A 108 30.01 13.68 -6.41
C LEU A 108 30.77 13.00 -5.27
N SER A 109 31.17 11.75 -5.50
CA SER A 109 31.92 10.95 -4.52
C SER A 109 32.86 9.99 -5.24
N SER A 110 33.90 9.54 -4.54
CA SER A 110 34.84 8.55 -5.08
C SER A 110 35.44 7.72 -3.94
N GLY A 111 35.83 6.49 -4.25
CA GLY A 111 36.45 5.60 -3.26
C GLY A 111 36.90 4.27 -3.85
N ARG A 112 37.09 3.28 -2.97
CA ARG A 112 37.48 1.91 -3.33
C ARG A 112 36.52 0.88 -2.78
N LEU A 113 36.39 -0.22 -3.52
CA LEU A 113 35.54 -1.36 -3.20
C LEU A 113 36.38 -2.63 -3.13
N LYS A 114 36.11 -3.45 -2.11
CA LYS A 114 36.71 -4.78 -1.96
C LYS A 114 36.21 -5.71 -3.05
N LEU A 115 37.16 -6.45 -3.61
CA LEU A 115 36.89 -7.63 -4.42
C LEU A 115 37.13 -8.87 -3.58
N GLN A 116 36.31 -9.89 -3.81
CA GLN A 116 36.42 -11.18 -3.15
C GLN A 116 36.39 -12.28 -4.19
N SER A 117 36.95 -13.44 -3.86
CA SER A 117 36.92 -14.62 -4.73
C SER A 117 36.46 -15.82 -3.92
N ARG A 118 35.58 -16.63 -4.52
CA ARG A 118 35.11 -17.89 -3.95
C ARG A 118 35.04 -18.97 -5.02
N ASP A 119 35.08 -20.21 -4.57
CA ASP A 119 34.78 -21.36 -5.41
C ASP A 119 33.34 -21.28 -5.96
N ARG A 120 33.15 -21.68 -7.21
CA ARG A 120 31.85 -21.71 -7.90
C ARG A 120 30.82 -22.57 -7.18
N THR A 121 31.26 -23.63 -6.47
CA THR A 121 30.41 -24.49 -5.63
C THR A 121 29.79 -23.75 -4.44
N LEU A 122 30.39 -22.64 -4.01
CA LEU A 122 29.90 -21.83 -2.90
C LEU A 122 28.92 -20.73 -3.36
N VAL A 123 28.64 -20.62 -4.66
CA VAL A 123 27.63 -19.68 -5.15
C VAL A 123 26.26 -20.11 -4.63
N GLY A 124 25.58 -19.20 -3.94
CA GLY A 124 24.28 -19.46 -3.32
C GLY A 124 24.33 -19.93 -1.86
N THR A 125 25.51 -20.03 -1.23
CA THR A 125 25.62 -20.40 0.21
C THR A 125 25.68 -19.19 1.16
N GLY A 126 25.63 -17.97 0.62
CA GLY A 126 25.78 -16.71 1.38
C GLY A 126 27.23 -16.36 1.72
N GLN A 127 28.19 -17.27 1.55
CA GLN A 127 29.62 -17.01 1.74
C GLN A 127 30.18 -16.21 0.57
N LEU A 128 30.78 -15.05 0.83
CA LEU A 128 31.25 -14.15 -0.23
C LEU A 128 32.70 -14.43 -0.69
N GLY A 129 33.44 -15.25 0.07
CA GLY A 129 34.79 -15.68 -0.27
C GLY A 129 35.90 -14.91 0.44
N GLU A 130 37.12 -15.15 0.00
CA GLU A 130 38.33 -14.52 0.51
C GLU A 130 38.56 -13.18 -0.19
N ALA A 131 39.14 -12.21 0.52
CA ALA A 131 39.45 -10.91 -0.07
C ALA A 131 40.61 -11.03 -1.07
N LEU A 132 40.43 -10.43 -2.25
CA LEU A 132 41.50 -10.30 -3.23
C LEU A 132 42.43 -9.13 -2.85
N PRO A 133 43.73 -9.19 -3.19
CA PRO A 133 44.65 -8.08 -2.98
C PRO A 133 44.29 -6.88 -3.86
N GLU A 134 43.68 -7.11 -5.02
CA GLU A 134 43.20 -6.07 -5.90
C GLU A 134 41.89 -5.44 -5.40
N VAL A 135 41.74 -4.13 -5.63
CA VAL A 135 40.58 -3.35 -5.20
C VAL A 135 40.01 -2.57 -6.37
N ALA A 136 38.69 -2.61 -6.50
CA ALA A 136 37.98 -1.81 -7.50
C ALA A 136 37.94 -0.34 -7.07
N SER A 137 38.08 0.58 -8.00
CA SER A 137 37.92 2.02 -7.76
C SER A 137 36.60 2.50 -8.33
N TYR A 138 35.91 3.42 -7.65
CA TYR A 138 34.66 3.98 -8.15
C TYR A 138 34.65 5.50 -8.08
N VAL A 139 33.86 6.09 -8.98
CA VAL A 139 33.44 7.48 -8.96
C VAL A 139 31.92 7.51 -9.15
N THR A 140 31.21 8.23 -8.29
CA THR A 140 29.79 8.53 -8.47
C THR A 140 29.68 9.85 -9.19
N VAL A 141 28.88 9.87 -10.24
CA VAL A 141 28.73 11.02 -11.12
C VAL A 141 27.28 11.42 -11.26
N THR A 142 27.06 12.71 -11.50
CA THR A 142 25.80 13.25 -12.01
C THR A 142 26.06 14.11 -13.25
N ARG A 143 24.99 14.52 -13.91
CA ARG A 143 25.06 15.40 -15.07
C ARG A 143 25.40 16.83 -14.62
N GLN A 144 26.24 17.51 -15.39
CA GLN A 144 26.53 18.93 -15.19
C GLN A 144 25.34 19.80 -15.62
N GLY A 145 25.13 20.92 -14.92
CA GLY A 145 24.12 21.92 -15.28
C GLY A 145 22.75 21.73 -14.61
N PRO A 146 21.72 22.48 -15.05
CA PRO A 146 20.42 22.57 -14.35
C PRO A 146 19.62 21.26 -14.31
N LEU A 147 19.91 20.31 -15.20
CA LEU A 147 19.31 18.98 -15.20
C LEU A 147 19.98 18.03 -14.20
N GLY A 148 21.15 18.37 -13.66
CA GLY A 148 21.91 17.51 -12.74
C GLY A 148 21.20 17.20 -11.42
N SER A 149 20.34 18.11 -10.96
CA SER A 149 19.51 17.92 -9.76
C SER A 149 18.25 17.08 -10.02
N GLN A 150 17.89 16.88 -11.29
CA GLN A 150 16.70 16.14 -11.70
C GLN A 150 16.99 14.67 -11.99
N VAL A 151 18.26 14.30 -12.12
CA VAL A 151 18.71 12.96 -12.50
C VAL A 151 19.42 12.29 -11.33
N SER A 152 19.14 11.01 -11.12
CA SER A 152 19.77 10.24 -10.06
C SER A 152 21.28 10.06 -10.33
N PRO A 153 22.14 10.21 -9.31
CA PRO A 153 23.55 9.87 -9.43
C PRO A 153 23.76 8.40 -9.76
N VAL A 154 24.84 8.12 -10.50
CA VAL A 154 25.20 6.78 -10.95
C VAL A 154 26.68 6.53 -10.66
N SER A 155 27.09 5.27 -10.52
CA SER A 155 28.47 4.93 -10.21
C SER A 155 29.18 4.30 -11.40
N TYR A 156 30.38 4.79 -11.70
CA TYR A 156 31.31 4.22 -12.66
C TYR A 156 32.44 3.53 -11.90
N ILE A 157 32.59 2.23 -12.10
CA ILE A 157 33.46 1.39 -11.25
C ILE A 157 34.49 0.69 -12.12
N LYS A 158 35.77 0.97 -11.88
CA LYS A 158 36.90 0.25 -12.49
C LYS A 158 37.27 -0.97 -11.65
N ILE A 159 37.18 -2.14 -12.24
CA ILE A 159 37.57 -3.42 -11.68
C ILE A 159 38.90 -3.82 -12.32
N PRO A 160 40.01 -3.81 -11.57
CA PRO A 160 41.31 -4.19 -12.12
C PRO A 160 41.31 -5.64 -12.58
N TRP A 161 42.12 -5.93 -13.60
CA TRP A 161 42.39 -7.29 -14.03
C TRP A 161 42.99 -8.12 -12.88
N THR A 162 42.54 -9.37 -12.77
CA THR A 162 43.14 -10.40 -11.91
C THR A 162 42.94 -11.77 -12.55
N PRO A 163 43.89 -12.72 -12.43
CA PRO A 163 43.76 -14.06 -13.02
C PRO A 163 42.48 -14.80 -12.59
N LYS A 164 41.98 -14.50 -11.39
CA LYS A 164 40.74 -15.08 -10.83
C LYS A 164 39.48 -14.76 -11.64
N LEU A 165 39.48 -13.70 -12.45
CA LEU A 165 38.36 -13.40 -13.34
C LEU A 165 38.17 -14.43 -14.46
N THR A 166 39.19 -15.24 -14.76
CA THR A 166 39.15 -16.22 -15.86
C THR A 166 39.28 -17.66 -15.39
N ASP A 167 39.46 -17.85 -14.09
CA ASP A 167 39.51 -19.17 -13.48
C ASP A 167 38.09 -19.77 -13.48
N PRO A 168 37.86 -20.87 -14.23
CA PRO A 168 36.52 -21.44 -14.40
C PRO A 168 35.95 -22.03 -13.09
N LEU A 169 36.81 -22.26 -12.09
CA LEU A 169 36.44 -22.81 -10.79
C LEU A 169 36.09 -21.72 -9.77
N THR A 170 36.38 -20.45 -10.06
CA THR A 170 36.15 -19.35 -9.13
C THR A 170 35.22 -18.29 -9.68
N VAL A 171 34.63 -17.52 -8.77
CA VAL A 171 33.75 -16.40 -9.09
C VAL A 171 34.19 -15.20 -8.26
N THR A 172 34.47 -14.10 -8.94
CA THR A 172 34.82 -12.83 -8.30
C THR A 172 33.55 -12.14 -7.85
N THR A 173 33.54 -11.64 -6.62
CA THR A 173 32.40 -10.95 -6.01
C THR A 173 32.78 -9.51 -5.66
N LEU A 174 31.99 -8.57 -6.17
CA LEU A 174 32.04 -7.15 -5.81
C LEU A 174 30.91 -6.84 -4.83
N VAL A 175 31.24 -6.30 -3.66
CA VAL A 175 30.28 -5.97 -2.60
C VAL A 175 30.13 -4.46 -2.52
N MET A 176 28.89 -3.98 -2.69
CA MET A 176 28.59 -2.56 -2.80
C MET A 176 27.40 -2.19 -1.92
N PRO A 177 27.60 -1.37 -0.87
CA PRO A 177 26.50 -0.67 -0.22
C PRO A 177 26.03 0.46 -1.13
N LEU A 178 24.73 0.53 -1.37
CA LEU A 178 24.14 1.43 -2.36
C LEU A 178 23.08 2.34 -1.75
N ARG A 179 22.98 3.54 -2.32
CA ARG A 179 21.97 4.54 -2.01
C ARG A 179 21.12 4.81 -3.26
N GLY A 180 19.81 4.93 -3.08
CA GLY A 180 18.89 5.32 -4.15
C GLY A 180 18.42 4.17 -5.07
N LEU A 181 18.86 2.93 -4.84
CA LEU A 181 18.37 1.77 -5.61
C LEU A 181 16.90 1.43 -5.28
N VAL A 182 16.49 1.70 -4.05
CA VAL A 182 15.08 1.65 -3.62
C VAL A 182 14.53 3.06 -3.68
N THR A 183 13.49 3.25 -4.50
CA THR A 183 12.84 4.55 -4.69
C THR A 183 11.40 4.51 -4.19
N PRO A 184 10.86 5.62 -3.67
CA PRO A 184 9.45 5.67 -3.29
C PRO A 184 8.56 5.56 -4.53
N LYS A 185 7.57 4.68 -4.49
CA LYS A 185 6.49 4.68 -5.50
C LYS A 185 5.74 6.01 -5.36
N ARG A 186 5.68 6.79 -6.44
CA ARG A 186 4.90 8.04 -6.45
C ARG A 186 3.44 7.71 -6.10
N ALA A 187 2.97 8.28 -5.00
CA ALA A 187 1.62 8.07 -4.48
C ALA A 187 1.03 9.43 -4.08
N SER A 188 -0.29 9.55 -4.12
CA SER A 188 -0.95 10.74 -3.58
C SER A 188 -0.77 10.80 -2.05
N TRP A 189 -0.81 12.00 -1.48
CA TRP A 189 -0.73 12.18 -0.02
C TRP A 189 -1.81 11.37 0.71
N VAL A 190 -3.00 11.23 0.09
CA VAL A 190 -4.09 10.38 0.58
C VAL A 190 -3.62 8.93 0.64
N SER A 191 -3.08 8.43 -0.47
CA SER A 191 -2.61 7.05 -0.53
C SER A 191 -1.52 6.76 0.49
N GLU A 192 -0.54 7.66 0.63
CA GLU A 192 0.56 7.50 1.60
C GLU A 192 0.07 7.56 3.05
N THR A 193 -0.91 8.41 3.35
CA THR A 193 -1.48 8.55 4.70
C THR A 193 -2.28 7.31 5.11
N PHE A 194 -3.06 6.75 4.21
CA PHE A 194 -3.97 5.63 4.50
C PHE A 194 -3.33 4.25 4.35
N TRP A 195 -2.56 4.04 3.28
CA TRP A 195 -2.01 2.74 2.91
C TRP A 195 -0.51 2.61 3.20
N GLY A 196 0.13 3.70 3.63
CA GLY A 196 1.57 3.74 3.88
C GLY A 196 2.38 4.00 2.61
N ARG A 197 3.69 4.14 2.81
CA ARG A 197 4.63 4.42 1.72
C ARG A 197 5.02 3.11 1.03
N ARG A 198 4.85 3.08 -0.29
CA ARG A 198 5.29 1.98 -1.15
C ARG A 198 6.65 2.28 -1.74
N TRP A 199 7.42 1.23 -1.98
CA TRP A 199 8.78 1.29 -2.47
C TRP A 199 8.92 0.44 -3.73
N ILE A 200 9.82 0.86 -4.62
CA ILE A 200 10.17 0.16 -5.84
C ILE A 200 11.65 -0.14 -5.78
N LEU A 201 12.00 -1.41 -5.86
CA LEU A 201 13.35 -1.87 -6.12
C LEU A 201 13.45 -2.24 -7.60
N THR A 202 14.46 -1.72 -8.29
CA THR A 202 14.79 -2.13 -9.67
C THR A 202 16.20 -2.68 -9.71
N VAL A 203 16.36 -3.91 -10.20
CA VAL A 203 17.67 -4.55 -10.42
C VAL A 203 17.61 -5.29 -11.75
N GLY A 204 18.67 -5.27 -12.54
CA GLY A 204 18.65 -5.90 -13.84
C GLY A 204 19.99 -5.88 -14.55
N PHE A 205 19.95 -6.19 -15.85
CA PHE A 205 21.09 -6.08 -16.75
C PHE A 205 20.68 -5.39 -18.05
N GLY A 206 21.55 -4.52 -18.57
CA GLY A 206 21.40 -3.98 -19.93
C GLY A 206 20.37 -2.87 -20.11
N ASP A 207 19.83 -2.29 -19.04
CA ASP A 207 19.06 -1.04 -19.12
C ASP A 207 19.96 0.14 -18.75
N LEU A 208 20.03 1.17 -19.57
CA LEU A 208 20.82 2.38 -19.28
C LEU A 208 19.95 3.53 -18.79
N GLY A 209 18.63 3.36 -18.83
CA GLY A 209 17.68 4.44 -18.68
C GLY A 209 17.67 5.40 -19.88
N PRO A 210 16.94 6.51 -19.76
CA PRO A 210 16.78 7.48 -20.84
C PRO A 210 18.10 8.20 -21.18
N PRO A 211 18.24 8.81 -22.38
CA PRO A 211 19.47 9.51 -22.80
C PRO A 211 19.93 10.65 -21.91
N VAL A 212 19.05 11.16 -21.04
CA VAL A 212 19.36 12.21 -20.05
C VAL A 212 20.23 11.66 -18.91
N MET A 213 20.22 10.35 -18.68
CA MET A 213 21.00 9.68 -17.62
C MET A 213 22.50 9.68 -17.93
N PRO A 214 23.37 9.93 -16.93
CA PRO A 214 24.82 9.88 -17.12
C PRO A 214 25.31 8.53 -17.67
N LEU A 215 24.70 7.41 -17.25
CA LEU A 215 25.04 6.07 -17.74
C LEU A 215 24.94 5.95 -19.25
N TYR A 216 23.88 6.53 -19.85
CA TYR A 216 23.70 6.49 -21.30
C TYR A 216 24.83 7.21 -22.01
N SER A 217 25.28 8.37 -21.51
CA SER A 217 26.40 9.10 -22.11
C SER A 217 27.71 8.30 -22.05
N ILE A 218 28.07 7.76 -20.88
CA ILE A 218 29.28 6.95 -20.70
C ILE A 218 29.24 5.71 -21.59
N TYR A 219 28.07 5.05 -21.66
CA TYR A 219 27.86 3.92 -22.55
C TYR A 219 28.05 4.29 -24.02
N PHE A 220 27.44 5.38 -24.48
CA PHE A 220 27.42 5.75 -25.89
C PHE A 220 28.85 5.98 -26.43
N ASP A 221 29.71 6.57 -25.59
CA ASP A 221 31.12 6.83 -25.88
C ASP A 221 31.98 5.57 -25.87
N ASN A 222 31.55 4.52 -25.16
CA ASN A 222 32.28 3.25 -24.99
C ASN A 222 31.51 2.04 -25.55
N ARG A 223 30.59 2.26 -26.50
CA ARG A 223 29.68 1.22 -27.01
C ARG A 223 30.38 0.04 -27.69
N ASP A 224 31.58 0.27 -28.21
CA ASP A 224 32.46 -0.72 -28.83
C ASP A 224 33.16 -1.62 -27.79
N ARG A 225 33.20 -1.20 -26.52
CA ARG A 225 33.84 -1.91 -25.41
C ARG A 225 32.87 -2.77 -24.60
N VAL A 226 31.60 -2.84 -24.98
CA VAL A 226 30.57 -3.57 -24.22
C VAL A 226 30.89 -5.06 -24.13
N VAL A 227 30.90 -5.58 -22.90
CA VAL A 227 31.03 -7.01 -22.64
C VAL A 227 29.64 -7.63 -22.56
N ARG A 228 29.42 -8.68 -23.36
CA ARG A 228 28.13 -9.36 -23.46
C ARG A 228 27.93 -10.36 -22.33
N LEU A 229 26.69 -10.75 -22.09
CA LEU A 229 26.38 -11.87 -21.20
C LEU A 229 26.74 -13.19 -21.89
N ALA A 230 27.41 -14.09 -21.18
CA ALA A 230 27.75 -15.41 -21.69
C ALA A 230 26.52 -16.33 -21.72
N ARG A 231 26.64 -17.49 -22.36
CA ARG A 231 25.60 -18.52 -22.37
C ARG A 231 25.44 -19.26 -21.03
N GLU A 232 26.32 -18.98 -20.07
CA GLU A 232 26.23 -19.53 -18.73
C GLU A 232 25.05 -18.96 -17.94
N PHE A 233 24.54 -19.74 -17.00
CA PHE A 233 23.42 -19.33 -16.18
C PHE A 233 23.72 -18.04 -15.44
N SER A 234 22.86 -17.04 -15.65
CA SER A 234 22.97 -15.72 -15.05
C SER A 234 21.61 -15.33 -14.46
N GLN A 235 21.62 -14.59 -13.36
CA GLN A 235 20.41 -14.29 -12.60
C GLN A 235 20.53 -12.99 -11.82
N VAL A 236 19.45 -12.24 -11.74
CA VAL A 236 19.29 -11.16 -10.75
C VAL A 236 18.33 -11.57 -9.65
N MET A 237 18.64 -11.17 -8.42
CA MET A 237 17.93 -11.57 -7.21
C MET A 237 17.78 -10.38 -6.26
N ALA A 238 16.63 -10.29 -5.62
CA ALA A 238 16.35 -9.39 -4.52
C ALA A 238 16.00 -10.25 -3.30
N THR A 239 16.76 -10.08 -2.22
CA THR A 239 16.55 -10.77 -0.94
C THR A 239 16.07 -9.75 0.08
N PHE A 240 14.84 -9.92 0.57
CA PHE A 240 14.22 -9.08 1.59
C PHE A 240 14.43 -9.72 2.96
N ALA A 241 15.10 -9.02 3.87
CA ALA A 241 15.62 -9.60 5.09
C ALA A 241 14.57 -9.94 6.17
N ASP A 242 13.37 -9.36 6.10
CA ASP A 242 12.30 -9.52 7.08
C ASP A 242 10.97 -9.83 6.36
N SER A 243 10.70 -11.10 6.09
CA SER A 243 9.49 -11.52 5.38
C SER A 243 8.22 -11.33 6.20
N ASP A 244 8.32 -11.33 7.53
CA ASP A 244 7.16 -11.30 8.43
C ASP A 244 6.48 -9.94 8.42
N HIS A 245 7.23 -8.89 8.08
CA HIS A 245 6.76 -7.52 7.96
C HIS A 245 6.71 -7.02 6.51
N LEU A 246 6.89 -7.90 5.54
CA LEU A 246 6.98 -7.55 4.12
C LEU A 246 5.67 -7.82 3.40
N LEU A 247 5.21 -6.81 2.65
CA LEU A 247 4.16 -6.96 1.66
C LEU A 247 4.74 -6.62 0.29
N ILE A 248 4.85 -7.63 -0.59
CA ILE A 248 5.14 -7.44 -2.01
C ILE A 248 3.82 -7.33 -2.75
N ASP A 249 3.57 -6.16 -3.33
CA ASP A 249 2.35 -5.84 -4.08
C ASP A 249 2.42 -6.37 -5.53
N GLU A 250 3.57 -6.19 -6.18
CA GLU A 250 3.75 -6.45 -7.61
C GLU A 250 5.20 -6.82 -7.93
N VAL A 251 5.38 -7.74 -8.87
CA VAL A 251 6.67 -8.13 -9.41
C VAL A 251 6.60 -8.13 -10.93
N GLU A 252 7.52 -7.42 -11.58
CA GLU A 252 7.67 -7.41 -13.02
C GLU A 252 9.09 -7.86 -13.42
N PRO A 253 9.27 -8.63 -14.51
CA PRO A 253 8.23 -9.24 -15.33
C PRO A 253 7.59 -10.46 -14.65
N ALA A 254 6.47 -10.96 -15.19
CA ALA A 254 5.81 -12.16 -14.69
C ALA A 254 6.68 -13.45 -14.74
N ALA A 255 7.77 -13.42 -15.51
CA ALA A 255 8.77 -14.50 -15.53
C ALA A 255 9.64 -14.55 -14.26
N ALA A 256 9.64 -13.49 -13.45
CA ALA A 256 10.35 -13.48 -12.17
C ALA A 256 9.65 -14.42 -11.17
N THR A 257 10.46 -15.14 -10.39
CA THR A 257 10.00 -16.11 -9.40
C THR A 257 10.12 -15.53 -8.01
N ARG A 258 9.05 -15.67 -7.22
CA ARG A 258 8.99 -15.29 -5.80
C ARG A 258 8.97 -16.55 -4.94
N ARG A 259 9.85 -16.63 -3.94
CA ARG A 259 9.91 -17.77 -3.02
C ARG A 259 10.52 -17.39 -1.67
N PRO A 260 10.17 -18.09 -0.58
CA PRO A 260 10.93 -18.01 0.66
C PRO A 260 12.40 -18.37 0.45
N SER A 261 13.30 -17.66 1.14
CA SER A 261 14.72 -17.98 1.13
C SER A 261 14.99 -19.32 1.78
N ARG A 262 15.85 -20.14 1.15
CA ARG A 262 16.33 -21.41 1.72
C ARG A 262 17.56 -21.23 2.60
N ILE A 263 18.24 -20.08 2.50
CA ILE A 263 19.54 -19.82 3.15
C ILE A 263 19.32 -19.09 4.48
N ARG A 264 18.30 -18.23 4.56
CA ARG A 264 18.00 -17.42 5.73
C ARG A 264 16.51 -17.50 6.05
N ALA A 265 16.18 -18.05 7.21
CA ALA A 265 14.80 -18.07 7.71
C ALA A 265 14.26 -16.64 7.86
N GLY A 266 12.96 -16.45 7.64
CA GLY A 266 12.31 -15.14 7.73
C GLY A 266 12.74 -14.16 6.63
N SER A 267 13.22 -14.65 5.49
CA SER A 267 13.54 -13.80 4.34
C SER A 267 12.86 -14.28 3.06
N GLU A 268 12.54 -13.32 2.20
CA GLU A 268 11.85 -13.57 0.93
C GLU A 268 12.76 -13.22 -0.25
N VAL A 269 12.74 -14.06 -1.29
CA VAL A 269 13.59 -13.91 -2.48
C VAL A 269 12.72 -13.75 -3.72
N VAL A 270 12.98 -12.70 -4.48
CA VAL A 270 12.47 -12.53 -5.84
C VAL A 270 13.64 -12.64 -6.81
N ALA A 271 13.50 -13.44 -7.86
CA ALA A 271 14.59 -13.70 -8.78
C ALA A 271 14.16 -13.81 -10.24
N LEU A 272 14.95 -13.25 -11.14
CA LEU A 272 14.75 -13.28 -12.58
C LEU A 272 16.01 -13.85 -13.26
N ALA A 273 15.83 -14.92 -14.03
CA ALA A 273 16.90 -15.47 -14.85
C ALA A 273 17.21 -14.51 -16.00
N LEU A 274 18.49 -14.27 -16.26
CA LEU A 274 18.97 -13.47 -17.37
C LEU A 274 19.24 -14.36 -18.58
N THR A 275 18.80 -13.91 -19.74
CA THR A 275 18.97 -14.59 -21.01
C THR A 275 20.10 -13.92 -21.80
N PRO A 276 21.07 -14.67 -22.34
CA PRO A 276 22.04 -14.10 -23.26
C PRO A 276 21.32 -13.67 -24.55
N VAL A 277 21.53 -12.43 -24.96
CA VAL A 277 20.96 -11.84 -26.17
C VAL A 277 22.07 -11.19 -26.98
N ASP A 278 21.89 -11.18 -28.30
CA ASP A 278 22.79 -10.46 -29.19
C ASP A 278 22.56 -8.95 -29.03
N GLY A 279 23.52 -8.28 -28.40
CA GLY A 279 23.45 -6.85 -28.08
C GLY A 279 23.09 -6.59 -26.62
N ILE A 280 22.63 -5.37 -26.34
CA ILE A 280 22.14 -4.98 -25.01
C ILE A 280 20.61 -4.93 -25.10
N ALA A 281 19.95 -5.89 -24.46
CA ALA A 281 18.51 -5.83 -24.25
C ALA A 281 18.23 -5.64 -22.75
N PRO A 282 17.39 -4.66 -22.38
CA PRO A 282 16.97 -4.46 -20.99
C PRO A 282 16.30 -5.71 -20.41
N GLN A 283 16.88 -6.25 -19.35
CA GLN A 283 16.34 -7.37 -18.57
C GLN A 283 16.30 -6.96 -17.11
N ASN A 284 15.19 -6.31 -16.73
CA ASN A 284 15.01 -5.72 -15.41
C ASN A 284 13.97 -6.48 -14.61
N MET A 285 14.23 -6.59 -13.31
CA MET A 285 13.29 -7.04 -12.31
C MET A 285 12.89 -5.84 -11.45
N LYS A 286 11.60 -5.51 -11.46
CA LYS A 286 11.00 -4.49 -10.59
C LYS A 286 10.19 -5.18 -9.52
N VAL A 287 10.42 -4.82 -8.27
CA VAL A 287 9.68 -5.32 -7.12
C VAL A 287 9.05 -4.15 -6.39
N GLN A 288 7.73 -4.12 -6.32
CA GLN A 288 6.99 -3.15 -5.54
C GLN A 288 6.63 -3.74 -4.19
N PHE A 289 7.04 -3.07 -3.11
CA PHE A 289 6.90 -3.61 -1.77
C PHE A 289 6.66 -2.53 -0.72
N SER A 290 6.25 -2.96 0.47
CA SER A 290 6.15 -2.15 1.67
C SER A 290 6.54 -2.95 2.90
N TYR A 291 7.15 -2.29 3.89
CA TYR A 291 7.37 -2.86 5.22
C TYR A 291 6.31 -2.31 6.18
N PHE A 292 5.64 -3.18 6.94
CA PHE A 292 4.64 -2.79 7.92
C PHE A 292 5.15 -3.01 9.36
N ALA A 293 5.05 -1.99 10.21
CA ALA A 293 5.55 -2.05 11.59
C ALA A 293 4.59 -2.75 12.57
N GLY A 294 3.87 -3.80 12.15
CA GLY A 294 2.97 -4.61 12.99
C GLY A 294 1.74 -3.88 13.57
N ARG A 295 1.59 -2.56 13.35
CA ARG A 295 0.37 -1.83 13.70
C ARG A 295 -0.63 -1.98 12.57
N ILE A 296 -1.74 -2.65 12.84
CA ILE A 296 -2.94 -2.63 11.98
C ILE A 296 -3.13 -1.19 11.50
N ALA A 297 -3.29 -1.00 10.19
CA ALA A 297 -3.56 0.32 9.62
C ALA A 297 -4.96 0.76 10.10
N TRP A 298 -5.08 1.28 11.32
CA TRP A 298 -6.34 1.73 11.92
C TRP A 298 -6.91 2.96 11.18
N ARG A 299 -6.11 3.62 10.34
CA ARG A 299 -6.44 4.92 9.72
C ARG A 299 -7.66 4.86 8.79
N PRO A 300 -7.82 3.89 7.87
CA PRO A 300 -9.03 3.78 7.06
C PRO A 300 -10.28 3.49 7.91
N ILE A 301 -10.13 2.70 8.99
CA ILE A 301 -11.21 2.41 9.93
C ILE A 301 -11.64 3.68 10.66
N LEU A 302 -10.68 4.45 11.20
CA LEU A 302 -10.94 5.70 11.90
C LEU A 302 -11.56 6.76 11.00
N VAL A 303 -11.16 6.85 9.73
CA VAL A 303 -11.75 7.80 8.78
C VAL A 303 -13.13 7.36 8.33
N SER A 304 -13.35 6.07 8.12
CA SER A 304 -14.71 5.54 7.86
C SER A 304 -15.62 5.84 9.05
N LEU A 305 -15.14 5.67 10.28
CA LEU A 305 -15.87 6.01 11.49
C LEU A 305 -16.14 7.52 11.61
N ALA A 306 -15.15 8.36 11.30
CA ALA A 306 -15.31 9.82 11.33
C ALA A 306 -16.29 10.31 10.26
N LEU A 307 -16.25 9.77 9.04
CA LEU A 307 -17.22 10.05 7.98
C LEU A 307 -18.63 9.59 8.37
N LEU A 308 -18.75 8.41 9.00
CA LEU A 308 -20.03 7.91 9.51
C LEU A 308 -20.58 8.82 10.62
N LEU A 309 -19.73 9.30 11.53
CA LEU A 309 -20.13 10.25 12.57
C LEU A 309 -20.54 11.61 11.97
N LEU A 310 -19.77 12.14 11.01
CA LEU A 310 -20.07 13.39 10.32
C LEU A 310 -21.39 13.33 9.52
N THR A 311 -21.64 12.23 8.82
CA THR A 311 -22.89 12.03 8.06
C THR A 311 -24.10 11.90 9.00
N ASN A 312 -23.94 11.23 10.14
CA ASN A 312 -25.01 11.09 11.13
C ASN A 312 -25.30 12.40 11.89
N ILE A 313 -24.27 13.19 12.22
CA ILE A 313 -24.42 14.53 12.80
C ILE A 313 -25.07 15.48 11.79
N GLY A 314 -24.67 15.40 10.51
CA GLY A 314 -25.31 16.16 9.43
C GLY A 314 -26.80 15.85 9.28
N GLY A 315 -27.17 14.56 9.31
CA GLY A 315 -28.56 14.11 9.25
C GLY A 315 -29.40 14.56 10.46
N THR A 316 -28.85 14.50 11.67
CA THR A 316 -29.55 14.97 12.88
C THR A 316 -29.73 16.49 12.93
N ILE A 317 -28.78 17.26 12.40
CA ILE A 317 -28.92 18.73 12.28
C ILE A 317 -29.95 19.10 11.20
N MET A 318 -29.99 18.37 10.08
CA MET A 318 -30.87 18.68 8.95
C MET A 318 -32.34 18.26 9.21
N PHE A 319 -32.57 17.13 9.88
CA PHE A 319 -33.93 16.61 10.16
C PHE A 319 -34.43 16.87 11.59
N GLY A 320 -33.57 17.35 12.49
CA GLY A 320 -33.93 17.57 13.90
C GLY A 320 -35.04 18.61 14.08
N ARG A 321 -35.06 19.71 13.30
CA ARG A 321 -36.05 20.79 13.50
C ARG A 321 -37.48 20.39 13.15
N GLU A 322 -37.67 19.46 12.22
CA GLU A 322 -39.02 19.07 11.76
C GLU A 322 -39.63 17.96 12.63
N MET A 323 -38.84 16.99 13.10
CA MET A 323 -39.37 15.88 13.91
C MET A 323 -39.72 16.28 15.36
N PHE A 324 -39.00 17.23 15.97
CA PHE A 324 -39.31 17.67 17.34
C PHE A 324 -40.59 18.52 17.45
N GLY A 325 -40.98 19.23 16.38
CA GLY A 325 -42.22 20.01 16.34
C GLY A 325 -43.48 19.13 16.34
N VAL A 326 -43.49 18.09 15.50
CA VAL A 326 -44.62 17.16 15.36
C VAL A 326 -44.82 16.31 16.62
N ALA A 327 -43.73 15.88 17.27
CA ALA A 327 -43.79 15.11 18.51
C ALA A 327 -44.33 15.94 19.69
N ARG A 328 -43.95 17.22 19.80
CA ARG A 328 -44.49 18.14 20.84
C ARG A 328 -45.96 18.49 20.60
N ALA A 329 -46.35 18.71 19.35
CA ALA A 329 -47.74 18.97 18.99
C ALA A 329 -48.65 17.77 19.32
N ARG A 330 -48.22 16.54 18.99
CA ARG A 330 -48.94 15.31 19.36
C ARG A 330 -49.03 15.09 20.87
N ARG A 331 -47.99 15.40 21.64
CA ARG A 331 -48.06 15.30 23.12
C ARG A 331 -49.04 16.28 23.73
N ARG A 332 -49.08 17.54 23.25
CA ARG A 332 -50.02 18.54 23.74
C ARG A 332 -51.47 18.20 23.38
N ALA A 333 -51.71 17.72 22.15
CA ALA A 333 -53.04 17.26 21.73
C ALA A 333 -53.54 16.05 22.54
N ARG A 334 -52.65 15.10 22.89
CA ARG A 334 -52.99 13.98 23.80
C ARG A 334 -53.27 14.43 25.24
N ALA A 335 -52.51 15.40 25.75
CA ALA A 335 -52.72 15.93 27.09
C ALA A 335 -54.04 16.72 27.21
N SER A 336 -54.44 17.48 26.19
CA SER A 336 -55.73 18.17 26.16
C SER A 336 -56.90 17.20 26.00
N ALA A 337 -56.77 16.17 25.15
CA ALA A 337 -57.78 15.13 25.01
C ALA A 337 -57.94 14.28 26.29
N GLY A 338 -56.84 13.99 27.00
CA GLY A 338 -56.87 13.27 28.26
C GLY A 338 -57.61 14.00 29.38
N ARG A 339 -57.56 15.33 29.43
CA ARG A 339 -58.30 16.13 30.44
C ARG A 339 -59.81 16.11 30.22
N LEU A 340 -60.27 16.31 28.99
CA LEU A 340 -61.70 16.24 28.64
C LEU A 340 -62.28 14.84 28.90
N ARG A 341 -61.49 13.80 28.60
CA ARG A 341 -61.88 12.40 28.83
C ARG A 341 -62.03 12.06 30.31
N ALA A 342 -61.18 12.65 31.17
CA ALA A 342 -61.23 12.44 32.62
C ALA A 342 -62.48 13.06 33.27
N GLU A 343 -62.99 14.15 32.73
CA GLU A 343 -64.19 14.83 33.23
C GLU A 343 -65.45 13.97 33.00
N TRP A 344 -65.58 13.34 31.83
CA TRP A 344 -66.72 12.46 31.52
C TRP A 344 -66.70 11.11 32.26
N LEU A 345 -65.51 10.53 32.48
CA LEU A 345 -65.32 9.29 33.24
C LEU A 345 -65.63 9.43 34.74
N THR A 346 -65.89 10.64 35.22
CA THR A 346 -66.22 10.91 36.63
C THR A 346 -67.70 11.08 36.94
N GLY A 347 -68.58 11.17 35.94
CA GLY A 347 -70.02 11.38 36.11
C GLY A 347 -70.80 10.07 36.25
N ASP A 348 -71.22 9.74 37.48
CA ASP A 348 -71.90 8.46 37.78
C ASP A 348 -73.27 8.32 37.08
N ASP A 349 -73.98 9.44 36.87
CA ASP A 349 -75.29 9.46 36.20
C ASP A 349 -75.21 9.06 34.71
N GLN A 350 -74.09 9.34 34.04
CA GLN A 350 -73.92 9.03 32.62
C GLN A 350 -73.52 7.58 32.37
N ALA A 351 -72.77 6.97 33.30
CA ALA A 351 -72.41 5.56 33.22
C ALA A 351 -73.65 4.66 33.46
N ALA A 352 -74.49 5.02 34.44
CA ALA A 352 -75.72 4.28 34.74
C ALA A 352 -76.69 4.22 33.53
N ALA A 353 -76.76 5.28 32.73
CA ALA A 353 -77.60 5.34 31.53
C ALA A 353 -77.17 4.39 30.39
N LEU A 354 -75.97 3.80 30.46
CA LEU A 354 -75.47 2.85 29.46
C LEU A 354 -75.87 1.40 29.76
N LEU A 355 -76.14 1.05 31.03
CA LEU A 355 -76.45 -0.32 31.44
C LEU A 355 -77.74 -0.83 30.79
N GLY A 356 -77.67 -2.01 30.14
CA GLY A 356 -78.81 -2.74 29.58
C GLY A 356 -79.38 -2.22 28.25
N ALA A 357 -79.14 -0.95 27.91
CA ALA A 357 -79.67 -0.30 26.71
C ALA A 357 -78.62 0.02 25.63
N ALA A 358 -77.38 0.33 26.02
CA ALA A 358 -76.36 0.78 25.07
C ALA A 358 -75.64 -0.39 24.39
N THR A 359 -75.31 -0.19 23.11
CA THR A 359 -74.44 -1.06 22.32
C THR A 359 -73.00 -0.53 22.28
N TYR A 360 -72.07 -1.32 21.73
CA TYR A 360 -70.68 -0.87 21.52
C TYR A 360 -70.60 0.45 20.73
N GLU A 361 -71.39 0.58 19.67
CA GLU A 361 -71.39 1.77 18.82
C GLU A 361 -71.89 3.00 19.58
N ASP A 362 -72.89 2.84 20.46
CA ASP A 362 -73.40 3.92 21.29
C ASP A 362 -72.35 4.41 22.30
N VAL A 363 -71.57 3.48 22.88
CA VAL A 363 -70.48 3.83 23.79
C VAL A 363 -69.36 4.56 23.04
N VAL A 364 -68.95 4.08 21.86
CA VAL A 364 -67.90 4.73 21.06
C VAL A 364 -68.35 6.09 20.52
N ALA A 365 -69.61 6.23 20.11
CA ALA A 365 -70.17 7.50 19.67
C ALA A 365 -70.18 8.53 20.80
N ARG A 366 -70.39 8.09 22.04
CA ARG A 366 -70.47 8.97 23.21
C ARG A 366 -69.11 9.29 23.83
N TRP A 367 -68.23 8.30 23.97
CA TRP A 367 -66.95 8.42 24.71
C TRP A 367 -65.71 8.33 23.83
N GLY A 368 -65.88 8.15 22.52
CA GLY A 368 -64.79 7.95 21.57
C GLY A 368 -64.21 6.53 21.62
N PRO A 369 -63.14 6.28 20.85
CA PRO A 369 -62.53 4.95 20.78
C PRO A 369 -61.94 4.53 22.16
N PRO A 370 -62.12 3.26 22.56
CA PRO A 370 -61.59 2.75 23.82
C PRO A 370 -60.05 2.67 23.79
N ASP A 371 -59.41 2.67 24.96
CA ASP A 371 -57.95 2.52 25.06
C ASP A 371 -57.53 1.05 24.91
N GLU A 372 -58.37 0.14 25.41
CA GLU A 372 -58.24 -1.29 25.17
C GLU A 372 -59.60 -1.90 24.80
N ASP A 373 -59.56 -2.83 23.86
CA ASP A 373 -60.73 -3.53 23.36
C ASP A 373 -60.39 -5.02 23.30
N ARG A 374 -61.04 -5.81 24.15
CA ARG A 374 -60.72 -7.22 24.35
C ARG A 374 -61.97 -8.04 24.07
N GLU A 375 -61.91 -8.89 23.06
CA GLU A 375 -62.91 -9.93 22.85
C GLU A 375 -62.41 -11.24 23.45
N ARG A 376 -63.18 -11.85 24.36
CA ARG A 376 -62.78 -13.13 24.96
C ARG A 376 -63.07 -14.26 23.97
N LEU A 377 -62.03 -14.80 23.36
CA LEU A 377 -62.11 -15.96 22.46
C LEU A 377 -62.72 -17.21 23.12
N SER A 378 -62.64 -17.34 24.45
CA SER A 378 -63.22 -18.46 25.21
C SER A 378 -64.73 -18.34 25.46
N THR A 379 -65.33 -17.17 25.22
CA THR A 379 -66.77 -16.95 25.38
C THR A 379 -67.24 -15.99 24.27
N PRO A 380 -67.56 -16.53 23.07
CA PRO A 380 -67.97 -15.70 21.94
C PRO A 380 -69.16 -14.81 22.32
N GLY A 381 -69.08 -13.53 21.95
CA GLY A 381 -70.11 -12.53 22.28
C GLY A 381 -69.88 -11.77 23.59
N ARG A 382 -68.81 -12.04 24.34
CA ARG A 382 -68.38 -11.25 25.50
C ARG A 382 -67.16 -10.38 25.15
N ARG A 383 -67.37 -9.06 25.14
CA ARG A 383 -66.39 -8.04 24.81
C ARG A 383 -66.21 -7.12 26.01
N THR A 384 -64.97 -6.78 26.32
CA THR A 384 -64.61 -5.88 27.41
C THR A 384 -63.87 -4.70 26.82
N ILE A 385 -64.35 -3.49 27.08
CA ILE A 385 -63.71 -2.26 26.63
C ILE A 385 -63.27 -1.43 27.84
N VAL A 386 -62.09 -0.83 27.74
CA VAL A 386 -61.47 -0.12 28.85
C VAL A 386 -61.16 1.31 28.44
N TYR A 387 -61.59 2.25 29.27
CA TYR A 387 -61.31 3.67 29.16
C TYR A 387 -60.43 4.11 30.32
N ARG A 388 -59.32 4.79 30.02
CA ARG A 388 -58.38 5.31 31.03
C ARG A 388 -58.20 6.81 30.89
N ALA A 389 -58.24 7.50 32.02
CA ALA A 389 -57.95 8.92 32.08
C ALA A 389 -57.20 9.29 33.36
N GLN A 390 -56.48 10.41 33.33
CA GLN A 390 -55.79 10.95 34.50
C GLN A 390 -56.28 12.36 34.78
N ASN A 391 -56.74 12.61 36.01
CA ASN A 391 -57.16 13.93 36.46
C ASN A 391 -56.62 14.20 37.86
N ASN A 392 -56.10 15.40 38.11
CA ASN A 392 -55.70 15.87 39.46
C ASN A 392 -54.91 14.85 40.31
N GLY A 393 -53.96 14.11 39.71
CA GLY A 393 -53.14 13.11 40.41
C GLY A 393 -53.85 11.78 40.70
N GLN A 394 -54.99 11.51 40.07
CA GLN A 394 -55.70 10.24 40.10
C GLN A 394 -55.80 9.66 38.69
N ALA A 395 -55.68 8.35 38.57
CA ALA A 395 -55.99 7.59 37.38
C ALA A 395 -57.38 6.95 37.54
N HIS A 396 -58.27 7.23 36.60
CA HIS A 396 -59.59 6.62 36.50
C HIS A 396 -59.54 5.57 35.38
N GLU A 397 -60.01 4.37 35.69
CA GLU A 397 -60.20 3.28 34.75
C GLU A 397 -61.67 2.87 34.81
N VAL A 398 -62.34 2.84 33.66
CA VAL A 398 -63.70 2.32 33.53
C VAL A 398 -63.67 1.16 32.57
N GLU A 399 -64.04 -0.01 33.08
CA GLU A 399 -64.17 -1.26 32.36
C GLU A 399 -65.65 -1.50 32.08
N ILE A 400 -66.02 -1.60 30.81
CA ILE A 400 -67.39 -1.88 30.38
C ILE A 400 -67.41 -3.25 29.75
N GLU A 401 -68.28 -4.10 30.28
CA GLU A 401 -68.53 -5.40 29.73
C GLU A 401 -69.77 -5.39 28.85
N ILE A 402 -69.62 -5.91 27.64
CA ILE A 402 -70.65 -6.04 26.63
C ILE A 402 -70.84 -7.52 26.36
N THR A 403 -72.02 -8.05 26.70
CA THR A 403 -72.39 -9.44 26.40
C THR A 403 -73.55 -9.45 25.42
N ASN A 404 -73.43 -10.21 24.33
CA ASN A 404 -74.44 -10.30 23.26
C ASN A 404 -74.83 -8.92 22.70
N GLY A 405 -73.85 -8.02 22.57
CA GLY A 405 -74.01 -6.70 21.96
C GLY A 405 -74.60 -5.62 22.87
N ARG A 406 -74.88 -5.91 24.16
CA ARG A 406 -75.37 -4.93 25.13
C ARG A 406 -74.45 -4.80 26.33
N VAL A 407 -74.35 -3.58 26.86
CA VAL A 407 -73.61 -3.31 28.10
C VAL A 407 -74.29 -4.02 29.26
N THR A 408 -73.59 -4.99 29.86
CA THR A 408 -74.08 -5.79 30.99
C THR A 408 -73.49 -5.34 32.32
N GLU A 409 -72.26 -4.83 32.32
CA GLU A 409 -71.57 -4.43 33.54
C GLU A 409 -70.67 -3.22 33.27
N ILE A 410 -70.54 -2.35 34.26
CA ILE A 410 -69.61 -1.21 34.23
C ILE A 410 -68.91 -1.18 35.58
N GLU A 411 -67.60 -1.41 35.57
CA GLU A 411 -66.74 -1.32 36.75
C GLU A 411 -65.87 -0.06 36.64
N ARG A 412 -65.83 0.74 37.71
CA ARG A 412 -64.97 1.92 37.80
C ARG A 412 -63.93 1.72 38.88
N ARG A 413 -62.65 1.88 38.52
CA ARG A 413 -61.52 1.86 39.43
C ARG A 413 -60.85 3.23 39.45
N VAL A 414 -60.50 3.68 40.66
CA VAL A 414 -59.80 4.95 40.87
C VAL A 414 -58.53 4.67 41.64
N HIS A 415 -57.39 4.98 41.03
CA HIS A 415 -56.07 4.81 41.59
C HIS A 415 -55.45 6.17 41.90
N ARG A 416 -54.89 6.35 43.09
CA ARG A 416 -54.08 7.54 43.40
C ARG A 416 -52.70 7.37 42.76
N LEU A 417 -52.30 8.31 41.91
CA LEU A 417 -50.94 8.32 41.35
C LEU A 417 -50.02 8.86 42.45
N VAL A 418 -49.14 8.00 42.97
CA VAL A 418 -48.07 8.42 43.90
C VAL A 418 -47.09 9.30 43.12
N PRO A 419 -46.68 10.47 43.65
CA PRO A 419 -45.78 11.39 42.96
C PRO A 419 -44.42 10.78 42.62
#